data_AF-A0A0R2XK46-F1
#
_entry.id   AF-A0A0R2XK46-F1
#
_cell.length_a   1.000
_cell.length_b   1.000
_cell.length_c   1.000
_cell.angle_alpha   90.00
_cell.angle_beta   90.00
_cell.angle_gamma   90.00
#
_symmetry.space_group_name_H-M   'P 1'
#
loop_
_entity.id
_entity.type
_entity.pdbx_description
1 polymer ?
#
loop_
_entity_poly.entity_id
_entity_poly.type
_entity_poly.pdbx_seq_one_letter_code
_entity_poly.pdbx_strand_id
1 'polypeptide(L)'
;MKDTAPTLTPTEPAPAEQVLVLPGHLFFIETINVPVDLEPAEIPDFIELSLESIAPFPIEQLNWGYLYSEDVPTILVYATHRDRLKNAGYTELQSYAWVLPDFATLTGACFPDETLVALESANNLSLLLFDKGASVPHAVLVASLVDGDADQALKQLKASAPGLTKAAATLRVRTGAIELSEQGLASFNQESADDSRSDLEYGAWTTLTPTDAQLWRSDVRSADFKVTERSARRLGTLLMRITGWAAIFALVLVGIELLLLASQAWLSTLDKQIESQRTAVLTIEDKQALMVKLEQVAKNELRPIAILEAANNIRLKLKLGIEYDSAIVEGENHITIEGKANSINELNSYTESLKQSDQFTLIAGPESFTRSGETTFTVTLAYTHIETVAPVEPKETRVAPEITTPTKEAKI
;
A
#
# COMPACT_ATOMS: atom_id res chain seq x y z
N MET A 1 -28.90 50.61 7.24
CA MET A 1 -28.76 49.59 6.19
C MET A 1 -28.73 48.26 6.92
N LYS A 2 -29.89 47.61 7.02
CA LYS A 2 -30.04 46.28 7.62
C LYS A 2 -30.20 45.32 6.45
N ASP A 3 -29.31 44.35 6.36
CA ASP A 3 -29.37 43.30 5.36
C ASP A 3 -30.63 42.48 5.56
N THR A 4 -31.51 42.54 4.56
CA THR A 4 -32.72 41.74 4.46
C THR A 4 -32.33 40.36 3.94
N ALA A 5 -32.47 39.33 4.78
CA ALA A 5 -32.36 37.94 4.34
C ALA A 5 -33.48 37.64 3.33
N PRO A 6 -33.22 36.93 2.21
CA PRO A 6 -34.22 36.70 1.19
C PRO A 6 -35.24 35.65 1.64
N THR A 7 -36.49 36.10 1.70
CA THR A 7 -37.70 35.28 1.71
C THR A 7 -37.73 34.41 0.45
N LEU A 8 -37.59 33.09 0.58
CA LEU A 8 -37.73 32.16 -0.53
C LEU A 8 -39.19 31.71 -0.67
N THR A 9 -39.96 32.46 -1.45
CA THR A 9 -41.15 31.95 -2.13
C THR A 9 -40.68 31.34 -3.45
N PRO A 10 -40.90 30.04 -3.76
CA PRO A 10 -40.24 29.43 -4.91
C PRO A 10 -40.95 29.82 -6.21
N THR A 11 -40.29 30.60 -7.06
CA THR A 11 -40.55 30.66 -8.51
C THR A 11 -39.25 30.62 -9.31
N GLU A 12 -38.10 30.57 -8.64
CA GLU A 12 -36.77 30.43 -9.25
C GLU A 12 -36.23 29.02 -8.90
N PRO A 13 -35.61 28.29 -9.85
CA PRO A 13 -35.06 26.95 -9.57
C PRO A 13 -33.99 27.07 -8.49
N ALA A 14 -34.24 26.44 -7.35
CA ALA A 14 -33.31 26.48 -6.24
C ALA A 14 -32.00 25.74 -6.61
N PRO A 15 -30.83 26.27 -6.21
CA PRO A 15 -29.58 25.57 -6.43
C PRO A 15 -29.56 24.26 -5.64
N ALA A 16 -28.93 23.23 -6.21
CA ALA A 16 -28.84 21.85 -5.68
C ALA A 16 -28.19 21.72 -4.29
N GLU A 17 -27.80 22.84 -3.68
CA GLU A 17 -27.13 22.97 -2.38
C GLU A 17 -28.03 23.66 -1.33
N GLN A 18 -29.36 23.60 -1.49
CA GLN A 18 -30.28 24.17 -0.50
C GLN A 18 -31.19 23.12 0.12
N VAL A 19 -31.51 23.33 1.40
CA VAL A 19 -32.53 22.57 2.13
C VAL A 19 -33.85 23.33 2.05
N LEU A 20 -34.89 22.67 1.54
CA LEU A 20 -36.25 23.20 1.56
C LEU A 20 -36.92 22.83 2.89
N VAL A 21 -37.25 23.85 3.68
CA VAL A 21 -38.03 23.71 4.89
C VAL A 21 -39.50 24.04 4.59
N LEU A 22 -40.36 23.04 4.74
CA LEU A 22 -41.79 23.14 4.47
C LEU A 22 -42.56 23.50 5.75
N PRO A 23 -43.60 24.36 5.68
CA PRO A 23 -44.39 24.71 6.84
C PRO A 23 -45.15 23.52 7.45
N GLY A 24 -45.03 23.32 8.76
CA GLY A 24 -45.64 22.19 9.47
C GLY A 24 -47.16 22.12 9.31
N HIS A 25 -47.86 23.25 9.20
CA HIS A 25 -49.32 23.31 9.03
C HIS A 25 -49.84 22.70 7.72
N LEU A 26 -48.96 22.39 6.76
CA LEU A 26 -49.30 21.68 5.53
C LEU A 26 -49.39 20.17 5.73
N PHE A 27 -48.94 19.65 6.86
CA PHE A 27 -48.87 18.22 7.15
C PHE A 27 -50.01 17.77 8.07
N PHE A 28 -50.45 16.54 7.83
CA PHE A 28 -51.09 15.69 8.82
C PHE A 28 -49.97 15.05 9.66
N ILE A 29 -50.08 15.08 10.98
CA ILE A 29 -49.02 14.63 11.90
C ILE A 29 -49.66 13.77 12.99
N GLU A 30 -49.11 12.60 13.23
CA GLU A 30 -49.58 11.65 14.24
C GLU A 30 -48.41 10.94 14.91
N THR A 31 -48.63 10.51 16.15
CA THR A 31 -47.67 9.69 16.90
C THR A 31 -48.20 8.27 16.99
N ILE A 32 -47.38 7.30 16.58
CA ILE A 32 -47.69 5.88 16.65
C ILE A 32 -46.71 5.16 17.58
N ASN A 33 -47.21 4.15 18.30
CA ASN A 33 -46.37 3.33 19.18
C ASN A 33 -45.70 2.22 18.38
N VAL A 34 -44.43 1.98 18.67
CA VAL A 34 -43.65 0.91 18.06
C VAL A 34 -43.90 -0.40 18.81
N PRO A 35 -44.29 -1.49 18.12
CA PRO A 35 -44.36 -2.81 18.73
C PRO A 35 -43.00 -3.26 19.29
N VAL A 36 -43.00 -3.91 20.45
CA VAL A 36 -41.77 -4.27 21.19
C VAL A 36 -40.84 -5.21 20.40
N ASP A 37 -41.39 -6.03 19.50
CA ASP A 37 -40.66 -7.04 18.74
C ASP A 37 -40.32 -6.59 17.30
N LEU A 38 -40.52 -5.32 16.95
CA LEU A 38 -40.29 -4.84 15.59
C LEU A 38 -38.80 -4.62 15.32
N GLU A 39 -38.26 -5.23 14.27
CA GLU A 39 -36.87 -4.99 13.89
C GLU A 39 -36.70 -3.59 13.28
N PRO A 40 -35.57 -2.89 13.52
CA PRO A 40 -35.34 -1.56 12.94
C PRO A 40 -35.42 -1.49 11.41
N ALA A 41 -35.20 -2.61 10.74
CA ALA A 41 -35.32 -2.73 9.28
C ALA A 41 -36.77 -2.78 8.79
N GLU A 42 -37.71 -3.22 9.64
CA GLU A 42 -39.14 -3.37 9.34
C GLU A 42 -39.96 -2.10 9.64
N ILE A 43 -39.35 -1.14 10.34
CA ILE A 43 -39.98 0.15 10.69
C ILE A 43 -40.59 0.88 9.47
N PRO A 44 -39.91 1.01 8.32
CA PRO A 44 -40.50 1.66 7.15
C PRO A 44 -41.81 1.00 6.70
N ASP A 45 -41.83 -0.33 6.64
CA ASP A 45 -43.00 -1.11 6.19
C ASP A 45 -44.14 -1.00 7.22
N PHE A 46 -43.81 -1.01 8.52
CA PHE A 46 -44.78 -0.78 9.58
C PHE A 46 -45.42 0.62 9.50
N ILE A 47 -44.64 1.65 9.19
CA ILE A 47 -45.14 3.02 9.03
C ILE A 47 -46.04 3.14 7.80
N GLU A 48 -45.65 2.52 6.69
CA GLU A 48 -46.45 2.49 5.46
C GLU A 48 -47.83 1.86 5.73
N LEU A 49 -47.88 0.68 6.36
CA LEU A 49 -49.13 0.03 6.78
C LEU A 49 -49.95 0.88 7.76
N SER A 50 -49.27 1.55 8.69
CA SER A 50 -49.94 2.43 9.65
C SER A 50 -50.56 3.64 8.94
N LEU A 51 -49.83 4.26 8.01
CA LEU A 51 -50.29 5.39 7.20
C LEU A 51 -51.48 5.02 6.32
N GLU A 52 -51.50 3.82 5.72
CA GLU A 52 -52.68 3.36 4.97
C GLU A 52 -53.96 3.35 5.83
N SER A 53 -53.83 3.10 7.13
CA SER A 53 -54.97 3.08 8.06
C SER A 53 -55.35 4.46 8.62
N ILE A 54 -54.39 5.36 8.86
CA ILE A 54 -54.64 6.63 9.56
C ILE A 54 -54.65 7.85 8.64
N ALA A 55 -54.04 7.76 7.46
CA ALA A 55 -53.89 8.90 6.59
C ALA A 55 -55.22 9.29 5.92
N PRO A 56 -55.47 10.60 5.72
CA PRO A 56 -56.71 11.08 5.10
C PRO A 56 -56.82 10.78 3.59
N PHE A 57 -55.71 10.39 2.95
CA PHE A 57 -55.64 10.11 1.51
C PHE A 57 -54.78 8.85 1.27
N PRO A 58 -54.92 8.19 0.09
CA PRO A 58 -54.08 7.07 -0.29
C PRO A 58 -52.59 7.42 -0.28
N ILE A 59 -51.75 6.50 0.19
CA ILE A 59 -50.32 6.76 0.42
C ILE A 59 -49.57 7.16 -0.86
N GLU A 60 -50.02 6.70 -2.03
CA GLU A 60 -49.42 7.00 -3.32
C GLU A 60 -49.59 8.47 -3.73
N GLN A 61 -50.57 9.16 -3.14
CA GLN A 61 -50.85 10.58 -3.35
C GLN A 61 -50.15 11.47 -2.31
N LEU A 62 -49.50 10.87 -1.31
CA LEU A 62 -48.86 11.54 -0.21
C LEU A 62 -47.34 11.69 -0.43
N ASN A 63 -46.83 12.76 0.14
CA ASN A 63 -45.43 12.96 0.47
C ASN A 63 -45.32 12.80 1.98
N TRP A 64 -44.50 11.87 2.46
CA TRP A 64 -44.48 11.49 3.87
C TRP A 64 -43.05 11.21 4.35
N GLY A 65 -42.86 11.36 5.65
CA GLY A 65 -41.63 11.10 6.36
C GLY A 65 -41.92 10.79 7.82
N TYR A 66 -40.89 10.48 8.59
CA TYR A 66 -41.04 10.17 10.00
C TYR A 66 -39.79 10.48 10.82
N LEU A 67 -40.01 10.72 12.11
CA LEU A 67 -38.95 10.81 13.12
C LEU A 67 -38.99 9.57 14.01
N TYR A 68 -37.84 8.95 14.20
CA TYR A 68 -37.69 7.73 15.00
C TYR A 68 -36.34 7.74 15.72
N SER A 69 -36.36 7.33 16.99
CA SER A 69 -35.18 6.98 17.79
C SER A 69 -35.36 5.62 18.42
N GLU A 70 -34.27 4.88 18.61
CA GLU A 70 -34.29 3.57 19.28
C GLU A 70 -34.55 3.70 20.80
N ASP A 71 -34.36 4.90 21.36
CA ASP A 71 -34.51 5.15 22.79
C ASP A 71 -35.96 5.20 23.27
N VAL A 72 -36.90 5.48 22.36
CA VAL A 72 -38.31 5.71 22.68
C VAL A 72 -39.18 4.87 21.75
N PRO A 73 -40.16 4.10 22.26
CA PRO A 73 -41.01 3.22 21.45
C PRO A 73 -42.13 4.01 20.73
N THR A 74 -41.81 5.18 20.19
CA THR A 74 -42.76 6.05 19.48
C THR A 74 -42.15 6.57 18.18
N ILE A 75 -42.96 6.62 17.14
CA ILE A 75 -42.61 7.24 15.86
C ILE A 75 -43.55 8.42 15.65
N LEU A 76 -42.98 9.58 15.33
CA LEU A 76 -43.77 10.69 14.81
C LEU A 76 -43.83 10.56 13.28
N VAL A 77 -45.02 10.32 12.75
CA VAL A 77 -45.25 10.20 11.30
C VAL A 77 -45.96 11.44 10.80
N TYR A 78 -45.59 11.90 9.62
CA TYR A 78 -46.25 13.03 8.98
C TYR A 78 -46.38 12.84 7.48
N ALA A 79 -47.49 13.33 6.95
CA ALA A 79 -47.81 13.22 5.53
C ALA A 79 -48.53 14.46 5.02
N THR A 80 -48.34 14.78 3.75
CA THR A 80 -49.04 15.86 3.06
C THR A 80 -49.42 15.45 1.65
N HIS A 81 -50.58 15.89 1.19
CA HIS A 81 -51.03 15.62 -0.17
C HIS A 81 -50.15 16.37 -1.18
N ARG A 82 -49.71 15.70 -2.25
CA ARG A 82 -48.80 16.27 -3.26
C ARG A 82 -49.30 17.59 -3.83
N ASP A 83 -50.59 17.68 -4.14
CA ASP A 83 -51.15 18.91 -4.71
C ASP A 83 -51.30 20.04 -3.69
N ARG A 84 -51.34 19.73 -2.38
CA ARG A 84 -51.35 20.77 -1.34
C ARG A 84 -50.04 21.55 -1.34
N LEU A 85 -48.91 20.86 -1.50
CA LEU A 85 -47.60 21.49 -1.63
C LEU A 85 -47.51 22.34 -2.92
N LYS A 86 -47.96 21.79 -4.05
CA LYS A 86 -47.98 22.55 -5.33
C LYS A 86 -48.82 23.81 -5.23
N ASN A 87 -50.03 23.71 -4.66
CA ASN A 87 -50.94 24.85 -4.48
C ASN A 87 -50.37 25.90 -3.52
N ALA A 88 -49.52 25.51 -2.58
CA ALA A 88 -48.78 26.41 -1.70
C ALA A 88 -47.52 27.00 -2.34
N GLY A 89 -47.24 26.70 -3.62
CA GLY A 89 -46.10 27.24 -4.37
C GLY A 89 -44.85 26.36 -4.37
N TYR A 90 -44.91 25.15 -3.83
CA TYR A 90 -43.77 24.22 -3.79
C TYR A 90 -43.85 23.23 -4.96
N THR A 91 -43.33 23.62 -6.13
CA THR A 91 -43.50 22.86 -7.39
C THR A 91 -42.28 22.08 -7.89
N GLU A 92 -41.11 22.20 -7.25
CA GLU A 92 -39.87 21.53 -7.68
C GLU A 92 -39.10 20.91 -6.50
N LEU A 93 -39.72 19.99 -5.76
CA LEU A 93 -39.10 19.39 -4.58
C LEU A 93 -37.78 18.63 -4.88
N GLN A 94 -37.62 18.16 -6.12
CA GLN A 94 -36.48 17.34 -6.52
C GLN A 94 -35.18 18.12 -6.74
N SER A 95 -35.24 19.44 -6.89
CA SER A 95 -34.04 20.28 -7.08
C SER A 95 -33.27 20.57 -5.79
N TYR A 96 -33.87 20.33 -4.63
CA TYR A 96 -33.27 20.59 -3.32
C TYR A 96 -32.45 19.41 -2.82
N ALA A 97 -31.42 19.70 -2.01
CA ALA A 97 -30.62 18.68 -1.35
C ALA A 97 -31.48 17.83 -0.39
N TRP A 98 -32.34 18.51 0.37
CA TRP A 98 -33.27 17.92 1.34
C TRP A 98 -34.61 18.66 1.33
N VAL A 99 -35.70 17.93 1.57
CA VAL A 99 -37.03 18.52 1.72
C VAL A 99 -37.65 18.02 3.01
N LEU A 100 -37.74 18.90 4.00
CA LEU A 100 -38.10 18.55 5.38
C LEU A 100 -39.22 19.47 5.88
N PRO A 101 -40.13 19.01 6.75
CA PRO A 101 -40.95 19.95 7.52
C PRO A 101 -40.08 20.72 8.53
N ASP A 102 -40.51 21.93 8.88
CA ASP A 102 -39.89 22.80 9.90
C ASP A 102 -39.58 22.08 11.21
N PHE A 103 -40.54 21.36 11.78
CA PHE A 103 -40.36 20.64 13.03
C PHE A 103 -39.33 19.51 12.94
N ALA A 104 -39.07 18.97 11.74
CA ALA A 104 -38.02 17.96 11.56
C ALA A 104 -36.60 18.56 11.61
N THR A 105 -36.45 19.89 11.55
CA THR A 105 -35.13 20.53 11.78
C THR A 105 -34.65 20.38 13.23
N LEU A 106 -35.56 20.04 14.15
CA LEU A 106 -35.27 19.72 15.55
C LEU A 106 -34.93 18.24 15.77
N THR A 107 -34.70 17.46 14.71
CA THR A 107 -34.31 16.05 14.84
C THR A 107 -32.99 15.95 15.62
N GLY A 108 -33.01 15.19 16.72
CA GLY A 108 -31.87 15.03 17.62
C GLY A 108 -31.85 16.03 18.79
N ALA A 109 -32.78 16.99 18.83
CA ALA A 109 -32.96 17.83 20.01
C ALA A 109 -33.35 16.97 21.21
N CYS A 110 -32.68 17.17 22.34
CA CYS A 110 -32.93 16.42 23.57
C CYS A 110 -32.87 17.35 24.79
N PHE A 111 -33.79 17.16 25.73
CA PHE A 111 -33.95 18.01 26.90
C PHE A 111 -33.91 17.19 28.19
N PRO A 112 -33.30 17.72 29.27
CA PRO A 112 -33.16 17.00 30.54
C PRO A 112 -34.47 16.83 31.30
N ASP A 113 -35.46 17.70 31.06
CA ASP A 113 -36.82 17.62 31.60
C ASP A 113 -37.86 17.76 30.47
N GLU A 114 -39.12 17.43 30.77
CA GLU A 114 -40.24 17.59 29.83
C GLU A 114 -40.32 19.04 29.36
N THR A 115 -40.18 19.25 28.05
CA THR A 115 -39.98 20.59 27.48
C THR A 115 -40.91 20.80 26.29
N LEU A 116 -41.60 21.93 26.30
CA LEU A 116 -42.46 22.36 25.21
C LEU A 116 -41.66 23.33 24.33
N VAL A 117 -41.43 22.99 23.07
CA VAL A 117 -40.69 23.82 22.13
C VAL A 117 -41.68 24.49 21.17
N ALA A 118 -41.73 25.82 21.20
CA ALA A 118 -42.46 26.63 20.24
C ALA A 118 -41.49 27.06 19.13
N LEU A 119 -41.49 26.32 18.02
CA LEU A 119 -40.69 26.62 16.83
C LEU A 119 -41.42 27.63 15.95
N GLU A 120 -40.87 28.83 15.85
CA GLU A 120 -41.37 29.91 15.02
C GLU A 120 -40.68 29.92 13.66
N SER A 121 -41.49 29.94 12.61
CA SER A 121 -41.04 30.26 11.26
C SER A 121 -41.83 31.46 10.72
N ALA A 122 -41.42 31.98 9.56
CA ALA A 122 -42.03 33.18 8.96
C ALA A 122 -43.57 33.12 8.86
N ASN A 123 -44.12 31.96 8.46
CA ASN A 123 -45.56 31.78 8.19
C ASN A 123 -46.18 30.62 8.98
N ASN A 124 -45.50 30.08 10.00
CA ASN A 124 -45.99 28.96 10.79
C ASN A 124 -45.51 29.03 12.24
N LEU A 125 -46.26 28.36 13.11
CA LEU A 125 -45.83 28.04 14.45
C LEU A 125 -46.03 26.55 14.67
N SER A 126 -44.96 25.86 15.08
CA SER A 126 -44.97 24.45 15.42
C SER A 126 -44.69 24.29 16.91
N LEU A 127 -45.59 23.65 17.64
CA LEU A 127 -45.50 23.39 19.07
C LEU A 127 -45.20 21.91 19.29
N LEU A 128 -44.01 21.62 19.77
CA LEU A 128 -43.51 20.26 19.97
C LEU A 128 -43.40 19.97 21.47
N LEU A 129 -43.85 18.80 21.90
CA LEU A 129 -43.62 18.32 23.27
C LEU A 129 -42.53 17.27 23.25
N PHE A 130 -41.44 17.49 24.00
CA PHE A 130 -40.39 16.51 24.20
C PHE A 130 -40.51 15.90 25.59
N ASP A 131 -40.61 14.58 25.63
CA ASP A 131 -40.46 13.83 26.87
C ASP A 131 -39.00 13.94 27.37
N LYS A 132 -38.82 13.75 28.67
CA LYS A 132 -37.50 13.80 29.31
C LYS A 132 -36.52 12.83 28.64
N GLY A 133 -35.41 13.38 28.13
CA GLY A 133 -34.35 12.60 27.49
C GLY A 133 -34.69 12.08 26.09
N ALA A 134 -35.90 12.32 25.57
CA ALA A 134 -36.31 11.88 24.25
C ALA A 134 -35.72 12.79 23.16
N SER A 135 -35.31 12.18 22.04
CA SER A 135 -34.80 12.87 20.85
C SER A 135 -35.85 13.05 19.74
N VAL A 136 -37.05 12.53 19.97
CA VAL A 136 -38.23 12.62 19.10
C VAL A 136 -39.36 13.24 19.92
N PRO A 137 -40.08 14.24 19.39
CA PRO A 137 -41.20 14.84 20.10
C PRO A 137 -42.36 13.84 20.23
N HIS A 138 -42.97 13.80 21.41
CA HIS A 138 -44.16 13.00 21.71
C HIS A 138 -45.37 13.44 20.89
N ALA A 139 -45.51 14.74 20.66
CA ALA A 139 -46.55 15.29 19.79
C ALA A 139 -46.10 16.60 19.16
N VAL A 140 -46.71 16.92 18.03
CA VAL A 140 -46.49 18.17 17.30
C VAL A 140 -47.83 18.76 16.92
N LEU A 141 -48.05 20.01 17.30
CA LEU A 141 -49.24 20.79 16.94
C LEU A 141 -48.81 21.97 16.11
N VAL A 142 -49.53 22.25 15.02
CA VAL A 142 -49.11 23.23 14.02
C VAL A 142 -50.20 24.26 13.76
N ALA A 143 -49.80 25.50 13.58
CA ALA A 143 -50.66 26.61 13.19
C ALA A 143 -50.05 27.41 12.04
N SER A 144 -50.90 27.98 11.19
CA SER A 144 -50.50 28.93 10.16
C SER A 144 -50.49 30.35 10.74
N LEU A 145 -49.48 31.16 10.38
CA LEU A 145 -49.32 32.54 10.85
C LEU A 145 -49.69 33.59 9.78
N VAL A 146 -50.41 33.20 8.72
CA VAL A 146 -50.67 34.06 7.53
C VAL A 146 -51.25 35.45 7.87
N ASP A 147 -51.97 35.62 8.99
CA ASP A 147 -52.50 36.91 9.47
C ASP A 147 -52.40 37.10 11.00
N GLY A 148 -51.63 36.25 11.69
CA GLY A 148 -51.70 36.09 13.15
C GLY A 148 -50.39 36.40 13.89
N ASP A 149 -50.53 36.95 15.10
CA ASP A 149 -49.41 37.09 16.04
C ASP A 149 -49.01 35.71 16.59
N ALA A 150 -47.71 35.41 16.62
CA ALA A 150 -47.15 34.15 17.13
C ALA A 150 -47.61 33.86 18.57
N ASP A 151 -47.75 34.91 19.39
CA ASP A 151 -48.22 34.77 20.77
C ASP A 151 -49.69 34.34 20.85
N GLN A 152 -50.53 34.78 19.90
CA GLN A 152 -51.92 34.37 19.82
C GLN A 152 -52.05 32.94 19.32
N ALA A 153 -51.31 32.58 18.28
CA ALA A 153 -51.25 31.21 17.76
C ALA A 153 -50.78 30.23 18.86
N LEU A 154 -49.75 30.60 19.63
CA LEU A 154 -49.25 29.79 20.74
C LEU A 154 -50.31 29.57 21.80
N LYS A 155 -51.06 30.61 22.18
CA LYS A 155 -52.18 30.49 23.13
C LYS A 155 -53.27 29.55 22.61
N GLN A 156 -53.61 29.65 21.32
CA GLN A 156 -54.62 28.77 20.71
C GLN A 156 -54.16 27.31 20.66
N LEU A 157 -52.91 27.05 20.28
CA LEU A 157 -52.33 25.69 20.28
C LEU A 157 -52.27 25.08 21.69
N LYS A 158 -51.90 25.88 22.70
CA LYS A 158 -51.93 25.42 24.10
C LYS A 158 -53.35 25.13 24.58
N ALA A 159 -54.33 25.93 24.13
CA ALA A 159 -55.73 25.75 24.50
C ALA A 159 -56.41 24.55 23.80
N SER A 160 -56.01 24.22 22.57
CA SER A 160 -56.53 23.06 21.84
C SER A 160 -56.04 21.73 22.43
N ALA A 161 -54.92 21.74 23.16
CA ALA A 161 -54.35 20.56 23.78
C ALA A 161 -53.94 20.80 25.26
N PRO A 162 -54.92 20.95 26.18
CA PRO A 162 -54.64 21.22 27.59
C PRO A 162 -53.96 20.06 28.33
N GLY A 163 -53.97 18.85 27.74
CA GLY A 163 -53.25 17.68 28.26
C GLY A 163 -51.72 17.76 28.08
N LEU A 164 -51.25 18.49 27.06
CA LEU A 164 -49.83 18.60 26.70
C LEU A 164 -49.06 19.69 27.47
N THR A 165 -49.76 20.50 28.29
CA THR A 165 -49.26 21.80 28.77
C THR A 165 -49.14 21.91 30.28
N LYS A 166 -49.42 20.84 31.04
CA LYS A 166 -49.64 20.93 32.49
C LYS A 166 -48.38 21.13 33.34
N ALA A 167 -47.17 20.89 32.82
CA ALA A 167 -45.94 20.99 33.62
C ALA A 167 -44.68 21.44 32.87
N ALA A 168 -44.65 21.40 31.54
CA ALA A 168 -43.46 21.70 30.76
C ALA A 168 -43.14 23.20 30.65
N ALA A 169 -41.86 23.56 30.84
CA ALA A 169 -41.36 24.88 30.47
C ALA A 169 -41.49 25.07 28.95
N THR A 170 -41.84 26.29 28.51
CA THR A 170 -41.93 26.60 27.08
C THR A 170 -40.68 27.32 26.62
N LEU A 171 -39.95 26.68 25.72
CA LEU A 171 -38.80 27.24 25.03
C LEU A 171 -39.23 27.75 23.65
N ARG A 172 -38.94 29.00 23.31
CA ARG A 172 -39.23 29.55 21.98
C ARG A 172 -37.98 29.51 21.12
N VAL A 173 -38.08 28.91 19.95
CA VAL A 173 -36.95 28.64 19.06
C VAL A 173 -37.27 29.10 17.65
N ARG A 174 -36.25 29.51 16.91
CA ARG A 174 -36.30 29.76 15.47
C ARG A 174 -35.17 29.01 14.79
N THR A 175 -35.43 28.46 13.61
CA THR A 175 -34.37 27.89 12.79
C THR A 175 -33.57 29.02 12.15
N GLY A 176 -32.30 29.11 12.53
CA GLY A 176 -31.32 30.04 12.00
C GLY A 176 -30.67 29.48 10.72
N ALA A 177 -29.35 29.64 10.60
CA ALA A 177 -28.62 29.21 9.43
C ALA A 177 -28.62 27.68 9.25
N ILE A 178 -28.91 27.23 8.03
CA ILE A 178 -28.81 25.81 7.63
C ILE A 178 -27.55 25.66 6.78
N GLU A 179 -26.66 24.78 7.21
CA GLU A 179 -25.38 24.53 6.53
C GLU A 179 -25.37 23.14 5.90
N LEU A 180 -24.82 23.01 4.70
CA LEU A 180 -24.54 21.72 4.07
C LEU A 180 -23.05 21.41 4.15
N SER A 181 -22.73 20.22 4.64
CA SER A 181 -21.36 19.68 4.55
C SER A 181 -20.99 19.37 3.10
N GLU A 182 -19.70 19.13 2.83
CA GLU A 182 -19.20 18.68 1.52
C GLU A 182 -19.85 17.36 1.05
N GLN A 183 -20.37 16.56 1.99
CA GLN A 183 -21.08 15.31 1.70
C GLN A 183 -22.59 15.52 1.47
N GLY A 184 -23.05 16.77 1.50
CA GLY A 184 -24.46 17.14 1.35
C GLY A 184 -25.32 16.85 2.58
N LEU A 185 -24.73 16.60 3.76
CA LEU A 185 -25.48 16.46 5.02
C LEU A 185 -25.82 17.83 5.61
N ALA A 186 -27.05 17.99 6.06
CA ALA A 186 -27.55 19.23 6.65
C ALA A 186 -27.26 19.34 8.14
N SER A 187 -26.81 20.53 8.57
CA SER A 187 -26.70 20.96 9.95
C SER A 187 -27.70 22.10 10.19
N PHE A 188 -28.48 22.01 11.27
CA PHE A 188 -29.50 22.98 11.63
C PHE A 188 -29.05 23.75 12.86
N ASN A 189 -28.83 25.06 12.69
CA ASN A 189 -28.61 25.95 13.82
C ASN A 189 -29.94 26.52 14.27
N GLN A 190 -30.23 26.37 15.55
CA GLN A 190 -31.44 26.81 16.22
C GLN A 190 -31.06 27.95 17.16
N GLU A 191 -31.86 29.01 17.11
CA GLU A 191 -31.66 30.22 17.90
C GLU A 191 -32.85 30.41 18.84
N SER A 192 -32.60 30.89 20.05
CA SER A 192 -33.70 31.28 20.94
C SER A 192 -34.44 32.46 20.34
N ALA A 193 -35.78 32.39 20.31
CA ALA A 193 -36.60 33.51 19.84
C ALA A 193 -36.63 34.66 20.85
N ASP A 194 -36.36 34.34 22.13
CA ASP A 194 -36.24 35.29 23.23
C ASP A 194 -34.75 35.52 23.56
N ASP A 195 -34.35 36.77 23.87
CA ASP A 195 -32.96 37.16 24.19
C ASP A 195 -32.45 36.59 25.54
N SER A 196 -33.17 35.65 26.16
CA SER A 196 -32.87 35.05 27.46
C SER A 196 -31.70 34.07 27.36
N ARG A 197 -30.54 34.47 27.91
CA ARG A 197 -29.31 33.65 27.94
C ARG A 197 -29.43 32.31 28.69
N SER A 198 -30.40 32.14 29.59
CA SER A 198 -30.62 30.89 30.34
C SER A 198 -30.99 29.71 29.45
N ASP A 199 -31.62 29.98 28.32
CA ASP A 199 -32.26 28.97 27.50
C ASP A 199 -31.24 28.27 26.58
N LEU A 200 -30.14 28.97 26.25
CA LEU A 200 -29.05 28.49 25.41
C LEU A 200 -28.21 27.38 26.04
N GLU A 201 -28.19 27.28 27.38
CA GLU A 201 -27.45 26.24 28.11
C GLU A 201 -28.32 25.02 28.46
N TYR A 202 -29.62 25.07 28.18
CA TYR A 202 -30.58 24.05 28.58
C TYR A 202 -30.81 23.02 27.47
N GLY A 203 -30.31 21.79 27.65
CA GLY A 203 -30.48 20.69 26.68
C GLY A 203 -29.55 20.79 25.47
N ALA A 204 -29.65 19.81 24.56
CA ALA A 204 -28.86 19.73 23.34
C ALA A 204 -29.76 19.99 22.13
N TRP A 205 -29.95 21.27 21.77
CA TRP A 205 -30.88 21.66 20.69
C TRP A 205 -30.36 22.77 19.77
N THR A 206 -29.23 23.41 20.10
CA THR A 206 -28.71 24.60 19.40
C THR A 206 -28.11 24.30 18.04
N THR A 207 -27.19 23.34 17.94
CA THR A 207 -26.65 22.88 16.65
C THR A 207 -26.93 21.40 16.51
N LEU A 208 -27.76 21.05 15.55
CA LEU A 208 -28.22 19.70 15.32
C LEU A 208 -27.66 19.18 14.00
N THR A 209 -26.96 18.05 14.08
CA THR A 209 -26.36 17.36 12.93
C THR A 209 -26.96 15.97 12.80
N PRO A 210 -28.17 15.82 12.20
CA PRO A 210 -28.76 14.51 12.01
C PRO A 210 -27.90 13.63 11.11
N THR A 211 -27.94 12.33 11.37
CA THR A 211 -27.26 11.33 10.53
C THR A 211 -27.90 11.26 9.13
N ASP A 212 -27.16 10.76 8.13
CA ASP A 212 -27.72 10.51 6.78
C ASP A 212 -29.00 9.67 6.84
N ALA A 213 -29.01 8.63 7.67
CA ALA A 213 -30.18 7.78 7.86
C ALA A 213 -31.39 8.57 8.39
N GLN A 214 -31.19 9.44 9.38
CA GLN A 214 -32.26 10.29 9.92
C GLN A 214 -32.76 11.28 8.87
N LEU A 215 -31.88 12.00 8.16
CA LEU A 215 -32.28 12.96 7.13
C LEU A 215 -33.17 12.31 6.05
N TRP A 216 -32.81 11.12 5.59
CA TRP A 216 -33.61 10.40 4.60
C TRP A 216 -34.95 9.88 5.10
N ARG A 217 -35.05 9.52 6.39
CA ARG A 217 -36.31 9.14 7.04
C ARG A 217 -37.22 10.36 7.17
N SER A 218 -36.63 11.51 7.49
CA SER A 218 -37.35 12.76 7.66
C SER A 218 -37.75 13.43 6.34
N ASP A 219 -37.02 13.16 5.25
CA ASP A 219 -37.31 13.72 3.93
C ASP A 219 -38.69 13.29 3.42
N VAL A 220 -39.48 14.21 2.87
CA VAL A 220 -40.88 13.93 2.48
C VAL A 220 -41.06 13.46 1.04
N ARG A 221 -39.99 13.43 0.23
CA ARG A 221 -40.06 13.04 -1.18
C ARG A 221 -40.40 11.56 -1.35
N SER A 222 -40.82 11.17 -2.55
CA SER A 222 -41.22 9.78 -2.84
C SER A 222 -40.09 8.77 -2.60
N ALA A 223 -40.46 7.55 -2.20
CA ALA A 223 -39.51 6.46 -1.98
C ALA A 223 -38.64 6.17 -3.21
N ASP A 224 -39.25 6.13 -4.41
CA ASP A 224 -38.54 5.94 -5.67
C ASP A 224 -37.42 6.96 -5.87
N PHE A 225 -37.71 8.25 -5.59
CA PHE A 225 -36.73 9.30 -5.70
C PHE A 225 -35.59 9.12 -4.69
N LYS A 226 -35.91 8.81 -3.43
CA LYS A 226 -34.89 8.56 -2.39
C LYS A 226 -33.94 7.44 -2.77
N VAL A 227 -34.46 6.35 -3.36
CA VAL A 227 -33.62 5.22 -3.83
C VAL A 227 -32.68 5.67 -4.94
N THR A 228 -33.20 6.36 -5.96
CA THR A 228 -32.37 6.83 -7.08
C THR A 228 -31.30 7.82 -6.63
N GLU A 229 -31.68 8.79 -5.80
CA GLU A 229 -30.79 9.85 -5.33
C GLU A 229 -29.72 9.30 -4.36
N ARG A 230 -30.07 8.40 -3.44
CA ARG A 230 -29.09 7.70 -2.58
C ARG A 230 -28.07 6.92 -3.42
N SER A 231 -28.53 6.25 -4.47
CA SER A 231 -27.63 5.50 -5.36
C SER A 231 -26.70 6.44 -6.12
N ALA A 232 -27.22 7.57 -6.61
CA ALA A 232 -26.45 8.59 -7.32
C ALA A 232 -25.36 9.21 -6.42
N ARG A 233 -25.72 9.60 -5.18
CA ARG A 233 -24.74 10.13 -4.20
C ARG A 233 -23.66 9.11 -3.83
N ARG A 234 -24.03 7.84 -3.67
CA ARG A 234 -23.06 6.75 -3.41
C ARG A 234 -22.13 6.51 -4.60
N LEU A 235 -22.65 6.51 -5.82
CA LEU A 235 -21.84 6.36 -7.03
C LEU A 235 -20.90 7.56 -7.23
N GLY A 236 -21.39 8.78 -7.02
CA GLY A 236 -20.57 9.99 -7.11
C GLY A 236 -19.40 10.00 -6.12
N THR A 237 -19.66 9.69 -4.85
CA THR A 237 -18.60 9.60 -3.83
C THR A 237 -17.61 8.48 -4.12
N LEU A 238 -18.08 7.33 -4.61
CA LEU A 238 -17.22 6.22 -5.01
C LEU A 238 -16.36 6.59 -6.23
N LEU A 239 -16.92 7.26 -7.23
CA LEU A 239 -16.18 7.73 -8.40
C LEU A 239 -15.08 8.72 -8.00
N MET A 240 -15.37 9.69 -7.13
CA MET A 240 -14.38 10.63 -6.61
C MET A 240 -13.25 9.94 -5.83
N ARG A 241 -13.57 8.89 -5.07
CA ARG A 241 -12.55 8.08 -4.40
C ARG A 241 -11.69 7.33 -5.40
N ILE A 242 -12.29 6.67 -6.41
CA ILE A 242 -11.55 5.93 -7.44
C ILE A 242 -10.66 6.87 -8.26
N THR A 243 -11.15 8.05 -8.64
CA THR A 243 -10.33 9.03 -9.38
C THR A 243 -9.17 9.53 -8.52
N GLY A 244 -9.38 9.74 -7.22
CA GLY A 244 -8.31 10.05 -6.28
C GLY A 244 -7.23 8.97 -6.23
N TRP A 245 -7.62 7.69 -6.10
CA TRP A 245 -6.69 6.56 -6.13
C TRP A 245 -5.99 6.40 -7.48
N ALA A 246 -6.71 6.62 -8.59
CA ALA A 246 -6.14 6.56 -9.94
C ALA A 246 -5.07 7.64 -10.15
N ALA A 247 -5.28 8.85 -9.61
CA ALA A 247 -4.28 9.93 -9.66
C ALA A 247 -3.01 9.56 -8.87
N ILE A 248 -3.16 8.98 -7.68
CA ILE A 248 -2.02 8.49 -6.89
C ILE A 248 -1.27 7.38 -7.64
N PHE A 249 -2.01 6.41 -8.21
CA PHE A 249 -1.41 5.33 -8.97
C PHE A 249 -0.65 5.83 -10.22
N ALA A 250 -1.20 6.82 -10.92
CA ALA A 250 -0.52 7.48 -12.04
C ALA A 250 0.79 8.14 -11.60
N LEU A 251 0.82 8.81 -10.45
CA LEU A 251 2.06 9.37 -9.89
C LEU A 251 3.09 8.28 -9.55
N VAL A 252 2.66 7.14 -9.01
CA VAL A 252 3.53 6.00 -8.73
C VAL A 252 4.14 5.45 -10.02
N LEU A 253 3.34 5.28 -11.08
CA LEU A 253 3.83 4.82 -12.39
C LEU A 253 4.87 5.77 -12.97
N VAL A 254 4.63 7.09 -12.90
CA VAL A 254 5.62 8.11 -13.32
C VAL A 254 6.90 8.01 -12.48
N GLY A 255 6.78 7.79 -11.17
CA GLY A 255 7.94 7.59 -10.28
C GLY A 255 8.76 6.35 -10.64
N ILE A 256 8.10 5.24 -10.96
CA ILE A 256 8.75 4.00 -11.40
C ILE A 256 9.48 4.21 -12.73
N GLU A 257 8.86 4.91 -13.69
CA GLU A 257 9.49 5.22 -14.98
C GLU A 257 10.78 6.03 -14.80
N LEU A 258 10.75 7.06 -13.95
CA LEU A 258 11.94 7.85 -13.62
C LEU A 258 13.04 7.00 -12.97
N LEU A 259 12.67 6.07 -12.10
CA LEU A 259 13.62 5.15 -11.44
C LEU A 259 14.27 4.20 -12.47
N LEU A 260 13.47 3.65 -13.40
CA LEU A 260 13.98 2.81 -14.48
C LEU A 260 14.95 3.58 -15.38
N LEU A 261 14.61 4.81 -15.77
CA LEU A 261 15.48 5.68 -16.55
C LEU A 261 16.81 5.97 -15.83
N ALA A 262 16.76 6.28 -14.53
CA ALA A 262 17.95 6.48 -13.72
C ALA A 262 18.82 5.22 -13.62
N SER A 263 18.19 4.04 -13.43
CA SER A 263 18.90 2.76 -13.38
C SER A 263 19.58 2.43 -14.72
N GLN A 264 18.91 2.67 -15.85
CA GLN A 264 19.50 2.45 -17.17
C GLN A 264 20.69 3.39 -17.42
N ALA A 265 20.58 4.66 -17.03
CA ALA A 265 21.69 5.60 -17.11
C ALA A 265 22.89 5.14 -16.26
N TRP A 266 22.63 4.64 -15.04
CA TRP A 266 23.69 4.10 -14.17
C TRP A 266 24.35 2.86 -14.77
N LEU A 267 23.57 1.90 -15.27
CA LEU A 267 24.10 0.70 -15.93
C LEU A 267 24.99 1.07 -17.13
N SER A 268 24.56 2.04 -17.95
CA SER A 268 25.38 2.54 -19.06
C SER A 268 26.72 3.13 -18.60
N THR A 269 26.77 3.79 -17.45
CA THR A 269 28.04 4.29 -16.90
C THR A 269 28.96 3.16 -16.42
N LEU A 270 28.41 2.09 -15.82
CA LEU A 270 29.17 0.91 -15.44
C LEU A 270 29.70 0.16 -16.67
N ASP A 271 28.88 -0.03 -17.70
CA ASP A 271 29.32 -0.67 -18.96
C ASP A 271 30.48 0.10 -19.59
N LYS A 272 30.43 1.43 -19.60
CA LYS A 272 31.55 2.27 -20.08
C LYS A 272 32.82 2.08 -19.25
N GLN A 273 32.71 1.93 -17.94
CA GLN A 273 33.86 1.66 -17.07
C GLN A 273 34.44 0.27 -17.34
N ILE A 274 33.59 -0.75 -17.45
CA ILE A 274 34.02 -2.13 -17.77
C ILE A 274 34.76 -2.15 -19.11
N GLU A 275 34.20 -1.54 -20.16
CA GLU A 275 34.82 -1.53 -21.49
C GLU A 275 36.18 -0.81 -21.47
N SER A 276 36.31 0.26 -20.67
CA SER A 276 37.58 0.97 -20.52
C SER A 276 38.68 0.14 -19.83
N GLN A 277 38.29 -0.76 -18.91
CA GLN A 277 39.21 -1.60 -18.15
C GLN A 277 39.49 -2.93 -18.84
N ARG A 278 38.64 -3.36 -19.77
CA ARG A 278 38.72 -4.64 -20.49
C ARG A 278 40.09 -4.87 -21.12
N THR A 279 40.62 -3.87 -21.81
CA THR A 279 41.95 -3.96 -22.44
C THR A 279 43.06 -4.14 -21.42
N ALA A 280 42.99 -3.44 -20.28
CA ALA A 280 43.99 -3.58 -19.22
C ALA A 280 43.94 -4.98 -18.60
N VAL A 281 42.74 -5.52 -18.32
CA VAL A 281 42.56 -6.87 -17.79
C VAL A 281 43.10 -7.92 -18.75
N LEU A 282 42.77 -7.83 -20.05
CA LEU A 282 43.29 -8.75 -21.07
C LEU A 282 44.83 -8.77 -21.10
N THR A 283 45.49 -7.61 -21.01
CA THR A 283 46.96 -7.58 -20.98
C THR A 283 47.55 -8.21 -19.71
N ILE A 284 46.84 -8.17 -18.59
CA ILE A 284 47.27 -8.82 -17.34
C ILE A 284 47.07 -10.34 -17.45
N GLU A 285 45.93 -10.78 -17.97
CA GLU A 285 45.64 -12.20 -18.22
C GLU A 285 46.67 -12.81 -19.18
N ASP A 286 47.00 -12.13 -20.28
CA ASP A 286 48.03 -12.59 -21.23
C ASP A 286 49.40 -12.72 -20.55
N LYS A 287 49.79 -11.74 -19.72
CA LYS A 287 51.05 -11.79 -18.97
C LYS A 287 51.07 -12.95 -17.98
N GLN A 288 49.98 -13.21 -17.28
CA GLN A 288 49.88 -14.35 -16.35
C GLN A 288 49.92 -15.68 -17.10
N ALA A 289 49.21 -15.80 -18.21
CA ALA A 289 49.22 -17.00 -19.05
C ALA A 289 50.62 -17.29 -19.60
N LEU A 290 51.35 -16.25 -20.04
CA LEU A 290 52.75 -16.38 -20.47
C LEU A 290 53.66 -16.80 -19.32
N MET A 291 53.47 -16.24 -18.12
CA MET A 291 54.27 -16.58 -16.95
C MET A 291 54.08 -18.05 -16.53
N VAL A 292 52.84 -18.55 -16.53
CA VAL A 292 52.54 -19.96 -16.26
C VAL A 292 53.17 -20.88 -17.30
N LYS A 293 53.11 -20.51 -18.59
CA LYS A 293 53.77 -21.27 -19.66
C LYS A 293 55.29 -21.27 -19.51
N LEU A 294 55.90 -20.14 -19.17
CA LEU A 294 57.34 -20.05 -18.89
C LEU A 294 57.75 -20.95 -17.72
N GLU A 295 56.97 -20.95 -16.62
CA GLU A 295 57.25 -21.81 -15.48
C GLU A 295 57.13 -23.30 -15.82
N GLN A 296 56.15 -23.67 -16.66
CA GLN A 296 55.98 -25.04 -17.11
C GLN A 296 57.11 -25.49 -18.06
N VAL A 297 57.56 -24.61 -18.96
CA VAL A 297 58.71 -24.89 -19.83
C VAL A 297 59.97 -25.06 -19.00
N ALA A 298 60.22 -24.18 -18.03
CA ALA A 298 61.39 -24.29 -17.15
C ALA A 298 61.41 -25.58 -16.31
N LYS A 299 60.24 -26.07 -15.86
CA LYS A 299 60.13 -27.34 -15.13
C LYS A 299 60.30 -28.59 -16.01
N ASN A 300 59.97 -28.51 -17.29
CA ASN A 300 59.98 -29.63 -18.23
C ASN A 300 61.18 -29.63 -19.20
N GLU A 301 62.23 -28.87 -18.94
CA GLU A 301 63.47 -29.00 -19.70
C GLU A 301 64.07 -30.39 -19.49
N LEU A 302 63.88 -31.28 -20.48
CA LEU A 302 64.65 -32.51 -20.61
C LEU A 302 66.13 -32.13 -20.53
N ARG A 303 66.93 -32.86 -19.74
CA ARG A 303 68.39 -32.67 -19.65
C ARG A 303 69.17 -33.83 -20.28
N PRO A 304 69.06 -34.10 -21.60
CA PRO A 304 69.65 -35.29 -22.21
C PRO A 304 71.15 -35.42 -21.97
N ILE A 305 71.86 -34.29 -22.01
CA ILE A 305 73.32 -34.24 -21.83
C ILE A 305 73.70 -34.64 -20.40
N ALA A 306 73.02 -34.09 -19.40
CA ALA A 306 73.30 -34.39 -17.99
C ALA A 306 72.96 -35.84 -17.62
N ILE A 307 71.86 -36.37 -18.17
CA ILE A 307 71.43 -37.76 -17.97
C ILE A 307 72.47 -38.72 -18.56
N LEU A 308 72.90 -38.48 -19.81
CA LEU A 308 73.90 -39.30 -20.48
C LEU A 308 75.27 -39.23 -19.80
N GLU A 309 75.68 -38.04 -19.35
CA GLU A 309 76.92 -37.84 -18.60
C GLU A 309 76.93 -38.65 -17.30
N ALA A 310 75.84 -38.61 -16.52
CA ALA A 310 75.71 -39.36 -15.29
C ALA A 310 75.82 -40.89 -15.53
N ALA A 311 75.13 -41.41 -16.55
CA ALA A 311 75.21 -42.83 -16.92
C ALA A 311 76.62 -43.23 -17.39
N ASN A 312 77.26 -42.40 -18.21
CA ASN A 312 78.60 -42.67 -18.73
C ASN A 312 79.66 -42.62 -17.61
N ASN A 313 79.52 -41.73 -16.63
CA ASN A 313 80.44 -41.66 -15.49
C ASN A 313 80.44 -42.95 -14.66
N ILE A 314 79.28 -43.60 -14.50
CA ILE A 314 79.17 -44.89 -13.79
C ILE A 314 79.86 -46.00 -14.60
N ARG A 315 79.60 -46.06 -15.92
CA ARG A 315 80.27 -46.99 -16.84
C ARG A 315 81.79 -46.89 -16.77
N LEU A 316 82.32 -45.65 -16.85
CA LEU A 316 83.76 -45.39 -16.83
C LEU A 316 84.42 -45.77 -15.50
N LYS A 317 83.74 -45.56 -14.36
CA LYS A 317 84.26 -45.94 -13.03
C LYS A 317 84.44 -47.45 -12.87
N LEU A 318 83.53 -48.25 -13.43
CA LEU A 318 83.54 -49.70 -13.29
C LEU A 318 84.53 -50.40 -14.23
N LYS A 319 85.09 -49.69 -15.23
CA LYS A 319 85.99 -50.24 -16.25
C LYS A 319 85.46 -51.50 -16.94
N LEU A 320 84.14 -51.56 -17.14
CA LEU A 320 83.47 -52.67 -17.83
C LEU A 320 83.59 -52.49 -19.34
N GLY A 321 83.59 -53.60 -20.09
CA GLY A 321 83.62 -53.58 -21.56
C GLY A 321 82.25 -53.29 -22.17
N ILE A 322 81.59 -52.25 -21.67
CA ILE A 322 80.27 -51.81 -22.11
C ILE A 322 80.44 -50.66 -23.10
N GLU A 323 79.79 -50.75 -24.26
CA GLU A 323 79.75 -49.72 -25.29
C GLU A 323 78.31 -49.32 -25.56
N TYR A 324 78.05 -48.01 -25.73
CA TYR A 324 76.72 -47.50 -26.07
C TYR A 324 76.63 -47.33 -27.58
N ASP A 325 75.62 -47.93 -28.17
CA ASP A 325 75.28 -47.78 -29.59
C ASP A 325 74.29 -46.62 -29.78
N SER A 326 73.32 -46.48 -28.88
CA SER A 326 72.32 -45.41 -28.93
C SER A 326 71.84 -45.01 -27.53
N ALA A 327 71.41 -43.76 -27.38
CA ALA A 327 70.76 -43.26 -26.19
C ALA A 327 69.63 -42.30 -26.58
N ILE A 328 68.40 -42.62 -26.18
CA ILE A 328 67.20 -41.83 -26.49
C ILE A 328 66.61 -41.34 -25.18
N VAL A 329 66.33 -40.03 -25.10
CA VAL A 329 65.73 -39.40 -23.92
C VAL A 329 64.32 -38.92 -24.29
N GLU A 330 63.31 -39.46 -23.63
CA GLU A 330 61.90 -39.27 -23.99
C GLU A 330 61.05 -38.94 -22.76
N GLY A 331 60.53 -37.71 -22.67
CA GLY A 331 59.64 -37.30 -21.56
C GLY A 331 60.27 -37.48 -20.16
N GLU A 332 59.70 -36.87 -19.12
CA GLU A 332 59.94 -37.10 -17.68
C GLU A 332 61.34 -37.62 -17.22
N ASN A 333 62.43 -37.17 -17.85
CA ASN A 333 63.79 -37.66 -17.66
C ASN A 333 63.99 -39.19 -17.82
N HIS A 334 63.27 -39.84 -18.72
CA HIS A 334 63.52 -41.24 -19.06
C HIS A 334 64.61 -41.36 -20.13
N ILE A 335 65.55 -42.27 -19.93
CA ILE A 335 66.60 -42.60 -20.90
C ILE A 335 66.56 -44.09 -21.23
N THR A 336 66.56 -44.40 -22.52
CA THR A 336 66.74 -45.74 -23.05
C THR A 336 68.13 -45.82 -23.66
N ILE A 337 68.97 -46.73 -23.15
CA ILE A 337 70.34 -46.96 -23.62
C ILE A 337 70.39 -48.32 -24.28
N GLU A 338 70.85 -48.35 -25.53
CA GLU A 338 71.16 -49.56 -26.27
C GLU A 338 72.67 -49.69 -26.41
N GLY A 339 73.20 -50.89 -26.24
CA GLY A 339 74.63 -51.10 -26.29
C GLY A 339 75.05 -52.56 -26.27
N LYS A 340 76.36 -52.76 -26.13
CA LYS A 340 76.99 -54.09 -26.12
C LYS A 340 77.88 -54.25 -24.90
N ALA A 341 77.95 -55.47 -24.40
CA ALA A 341 78.78 -55.88 -23.28
C ALA A 341 79.53 -57.18 -23.63
N ASN A 342 80.76 -57.31 -23.13
CA ASN A 342 81.56 -58.53 -23.33
C ASN A 342 80.99 -59.76 -22.61
N SER A 343 80.15 -59.57 -21.59
CA SER A 343 79.44 -60.66 -20.93
C SER A 343 78.17 -60.18 -20.21
N ILE A 344 77.26 -61.13 -19.94
CA ILE A 344 76.04 -60.86 -19.16
C ILE A 344 76.35 -60.44 -17.71
N ASN A 345 77.49 -60.88 -17.16
CA ASN A 345 77.91 -60.51 -15.81
C ASN A 345 78.33 -59.03 -15.72
N GLU A 346 78.93 -58.50 -16.78
CA GLU A 346 79.27 -57.08 -16.86
C GLU A 346 78.01 -56.22 -16.96
N LEU A 347 77.03 -56.64 -17.76
CA LEU A 347 75.72 -55.97 -17.85
C LEU A 347 75.02 -55.93 -16.49
N ASN A 348 74.94 -57.06 -15.79
CA ASN A 348 74.31 -57.14 -14.48
C ASN A 348 75.03 -56.24 -13.45
N SER A 349 76.36 -56.19 -13.48
CA SER A 349 77.16 -55.33 -12.60
C SER A 349 76.92 -53.83 -12.89
N TYR A 350 76.77 -53.47 -14.16
CA TYR A 350 76.45 -52.11 -14.58
C TYR A 350 75.03 -51.70 -14.19
N THR A 351 74.03 -52.54 -14.45
CA THR A 351 72.64 -52.28 -14.05
C THR A 351 72.49 -52.15 -12.54
N GLU A 352 73.20 -52.97 -11.76
CA GLU A 352 73.19 -52.88 -10.30
C GLU A 352 73.83 -51.59 -9.80
N SER A 353 74.95 -51.17 -10.42
CA SER A 353 75.62 -49.91 -10.07
C SER A 353 74.79 -48.67 -10.44
N LEU A 354 74.00 -48.74 -11.52
CA LEU A 354 73.03 -47.70 -11.86
C LEU A 354 71.95 -47.58 -10.78
N LYS A 355 71.40 -48.71 -10.29
CA LYS A 355 70.41 -48.70 -9.20
C LYS A 355 71.00 -48.17 -7.90
N GLN A 356 72.25 -48.51 -7.59
CA GLN A 356 72.93 -48.06 -6.36
C GLN A 356 73.38 -46.59 -6.41
N SER A 357 73.26 -45.92 -7.56
CA SER A 357 73.69 -44.53 -7.71
C SER A 357 72.71 -43.49 -7.14
N ASP A 358 71.50 -43.90 -6.77
CA ASP A 358 70.35 -43.05 -6.40
C ASP A 358 69.93 -42.02 -7.49
N GLN A 359 70.63 -41.99 -8.63
CA GLN A 359 70.35 -41.11 -9.78
C GLN A 359 69.49 -41.79 -10.84
N PHE A 360 69.45 -43.13 -10.85
CA PHE A 360 68.71 -43.91 -11.84
C PHE A 360 67.83 -44.96 -11.17
N THR A 361 66.59 -45.04 -11.63
CA THR A 361 65.66 -46.12 -11.27
C THR A 361 65.32 -46.92 -12.53
N LEU A 362 65.39 -48.25 -12.46
CA LEU A 362 65.04 -49.08 -13.62
C LEU A 362 63.52 -49.10 -13.80
N ILE A 363 63.06 -48.70 -14.97
CA ILE A 363 61.64 -48.74 -15.35
C ILE A 363 61.28 -50.13 -15.84
N ALA A 364 62.16 -50.74 -16.64
CA ALA A 364 62.05 -52.10 -17.14
C ALA A 364 63.39 -52.85 -16.94
N GLY A 365 63.33 -54.16 -16.70
CA GLY A 365 64.53 -55.00 -16.61
C GLY A 365 65.34 -54.96 -17.91
N PRO A 366 66.68 -55.11 -17.86
CA PRO A 366 67.50 -55.06 -19.07
C PRO A 366 67.14 -56.22 -20.00
N GLU A 367 66.73 -55.91 -21.22
CA GLU A 367 66.60 -56.91 -22.28
C GLU A 367 68.00 -57.20 -22.82
N SER A 368 68.35 -58.48 -22.99
CA SER A 368 69.68 -58.85 -23.49
C SER A 368 69.65 -60.07 -24.39
N PHE A 369 70.56 -60.08 -25.37
CA PHE A 369 70.73 -61.17 -26.33
C PHE A 369 72.23 -61.46 -26.50
N THR A 370 72.64 -62.69 -26.17
CA THR A 370 74.05 -63.11 -26.25
C THR A 370 74.29 -64.03 -27.44
N ARG A 371 75.21 -63.66 -28.35
CA ARG A 371 75.62 -64.48 -29.50
C ARG A 371 77.13 -64.39 -29.69
N SER A 372 77.79 -65.54 -29.89
CA SER A 372 79.24 -65.60 -30.18
C SER A 372 80.15 -64.90 -29.16
N GLY A 373 79.74 -64.83 -27.88
CA GLY A 373 80.53 -64.21 -26.81
C GLY A 373 80.28 -62.70 -26.60
N GLU A 374 79.37 -62.08 -27.35
CA GLU A 374 79.00 -60.67 -27.23
C GLU A 374 77.52 -60.57 -26.78
N THR A 375 77.20 -59.65 -25.86
CA THR A 375 75.85 -59.45 -25.32
C THR A 375 75.34 -58.07 -25.69
N THR A 376 74.34 -57.99 -26.57
CA THR A 376 73.62 -56.73 -26.86
C THR A 376 72.54 -56.53 -25.80
N PHE A 377 72.33 -55.29 -25.36
CA PHE A 377 71.33 -54.97 -24.34
C PHE A 377 70.58 -53.66 -24.62
N THR A 378 69.38 -53.59 -24.07
CA THR A 378 68.56 -52.37 -24.00
C THR A 378 68.11 -52.19 -22.55
N VAL A 379 68.34 -50.99 -22.00
CA VAL A 379 67.93 -50.65 -20.63
C VAL A 379 67.21 -49.30 -20.60
N THR A 380 66.06 -49.27 -19.94
CA THR A 380 65.26 -48.05 -19.77
C THR A 380 65.25 -47.62 -18.30
N LEU A 381 65.66 -46.37 -18.07
CA LEU A 381 65.94 -45.80 -16.76
C LEU A 381 65.19 -44.48 -16.59
N ALA A 382 64.65 -44.22 -15.40
CA ALA A 382 64.19 -42.90 -15.00
C ALA A 382 65.31 -42.19 -14.21
N TYR A 383 65.67 -40.99 -14.65
CA TYR A 383 66.72 -40.18 -14.04
C TYR A 383 66.14 -39.17 -13.04
N THR A 384 66.66 -39.20 -11.82
CA THR A 384 66.38 -38.19 -10.80
C THR A 384 67.56 -37.23 -10.73
N HIS A 385 67.31 -35.96 -11.03
CA HIS A 385 68.35 -34.95 -10.92
C HIS A 385 68.65 -34.64 -9.44
N ILE A 386 69.88 -34.90 -9.02
CA ILE A 386 70.38 -34.45 -7.71
C ILE A 386 71.13 -33.14 -7.96
N GLU A 387 70.55 -32.01 -7.54
CA GLU A 387 71.25 -30.73 -7.60
C GLU A 387 72.50 -30.80 -6.73
N THR A 388 73.67 -30.62 -7.34
CA THR A 388 74.88 -30.33 -6.58
C THR A 388 74.78 -28.87 -6.18
N VAL A 389 74.40 -28.59 -4.92
CA VAL A 389 74.25 -27.23 -4.41
C VAL A 389 75.61 -26.54 -4.45
N ALA A 390 75.81 -25.66 -5.46
CA ALA A 390 76.89 -24.69 -5.44
C ALA A 390 76.61 -23.64 -4.34
N PRO A 391 77.64 -23.10 -3.66
CA PRO A 391 77.43 -22.16 -2.56
C PRO A 391 76.70 -20.90 -3.04
N VAL A 392 75.62 -20.56 -2.35
CA VAL A 392 74.80 -19.37 -2.60
C VAL A 392 75.63 -18.11 -2.30
N GLU A 393 75.92 -17.31 -3.32
CA GLU A 393 76.34 -15.92 -3.13
C GLU A 393 75.17 -15.10 -2.55
N PRO A 394 75.42 -14.22 -1.57
CA PRO A 394 74.36 -13.53 -0.83
C PRO A 394 73.65 -12.49 -1.69
N LYS A 395 72.31 -12.58 -1.75
CA LYS A 395 71.42 -11.57 -2.36
C LYS A 395 71.54 -10.23 -1.63
N GLU A 396 71.90 -9.20 -2.38
CA GLU A 396 71.78 -7.80 -1.96
C GLU A 396 70.33 -7.41 -1.64
N THR A 397 70.18 -6.75 -0.51
CA THR A 397 68.93 -6.22 0.03
C THR A 397 68.43 -5.06 -0.83
N ARG A 398 67.34 -5.26 -1.58
CA ARG A 398 66.62 -4.16 -2.23
C ARG A 398 65.55 -3.61 -1.30
N VAL A 399 65.76 -2.38 -0.83
CA VAL A 399 64.86 -1.59 0.02
C VAL A 399 63.53 -1.35 -0.69
N ALA A 400 62.42 -1.64 0.01
CA ALA A 400 61.05 -1.33 -0.43
C ALA A 400 60.73 0.17 -0.23
N PRO A 401 60.07 0.85 -1.18
CA PRO A 401 59.60 2.21 -0.95
C PRO A 401 58.31 2.23 -0.12
N GLU A 402 58.25 3.29 0.66
CA GLU A 402 57.29 3.69 1.70
C GLU A 402 55.86 3.87 1.16
N ILE A 403 54.89 3.27 1.86
CA ILE A 403 53.45 3.43 1.59
C ILE A 403 52.96 4.66 2.36
N THR A 404 52.73 5.77 1.66
CA THR A 404 51.99 6.91 2.21
C THR A 404 50.49 6.66 2.14
N THR A 405 49.83 6.62 3.30
CA THR A 405 48.38 6.56 3.49
C THR A 405 47.73 7.91 3.15
N PRO A 406 46.61 8.00 2.41
CA PRO A 406 45.86 9.23 2.32
C PRO A 406 44.85 9.34 3.47
N THR A 407 44.85 10.54 4.06
CA THR A 407 44.00 10.98 5.16
C THR A 407 42.72 11.66 4.63
N LYS A 408 41.62 11.39 5.35
CA LYS A 408 40.37 12.17 5.51
C LYS A 408 39.34 12.25 4.37
N GLU A 409 38.24 11.57 4.64
CA GLU A 409 36.88 12.12 4.79
C GLU A 409 36.70 13.60 4.42
N ALA A 410 35.91 13.84 3.36
CA ALA A 410 35.19 15.08 3.15
C ALA A 410 33.69 14.76 3.18
N LYS A 411 32.99 15.36 4.15
CA LYS A 411 31.54 15.40 4.26
C LYS A 411 31.14 16.86 4.22
N ILE A 412 30.62 17.32 3.07
CA ILE A 412 29.62 18.39 2.93
C ILE A 412 28.70 17.94 1.81
#